data_AF-A0A074ZRW9-F1
#
_entry.id   AF-A0A074ZRW9-F1
#
_cell.length_a   1.000
_cell.length_b   1.000
_cell.length_c   1.000
_cell.angle_alpha   90.00
_cell.angle_beta   90.00
_cell.angle_gamma   90.00
#
_symmetry.space_group_name_H-M   'P 1'
#
loop_
_entity.id
_entity.type
_entity.pdbx_description
1 polymer ?
#
loop_
_entity_poly.entity_id
_entity_poly.type
_entity_poly.pdbx_seq_one_letter_code
_entity_poly.pdbx_strand_id
1 'polypeptide(L)' 'FPPGVVNIIPGYGETAGAALSQHPDVRVISFTGSTEVGQLIMTAAATNIKHVKLELGDKSPLIIFADAD' A
#
# COMPACT_ATOMS: atom_id res chain seq x y z
N PHE A 1 -23.17 -0.11 -8.07
CA PHE A 1 -22.11 -0.17 -9.10
C PHE A 1 -22.43 -1.29 -10.07
N PRO A 2 -22.10 -1.18 -11.37
CA PRO A 2 -22.15 -2.33 -12.28
C PRO A 2 -21.29 -3.50 -11.77
N PRO A 3 -21.62 -4.75 -12.11
CA PRO A 3 -20.81 -5.92 -11.75
C PRO A 3 -19.34 -5.75 -12.17
N GLY A 4 -18.41 -6.13 -11.28
CA GLY A 4 -16.96 -6.09 -11.53
C GLY A 4 -16.26 -4.75 -11.27
N VAL A 5 -16.99 -3.65 -11.03
CA VAL A 5 -16.39 -2.33 -10.75
C VAL A 5 -15.72 -2.28 -9.36
N VAL A 6 -16.33 -2.92 -8.37
CA VAL A 6 -15.81 -3.01 -7.01
C VAL A 6 -15.76 -4.47 -6.62
N ASN A 7 -14.58 -4.94 -6.21
CA ASN A 7 -14.35 -6.31 -5.78
C ASN A 7 -13.67 -6.26 -4.41
N ILE A 8 -14.16 -7.03 -3.45
CA ILE A 8 -13.57 -7.15 -2.11
C ILE A 8 -13.05 -8.57 -1.99
N ILE A 9 -11.75 -8.71 -1.75
CA ILE A 9 -11.07 -10.00 -1.71
C ILE A 9 -10.41 -10.16 -0.34
N PRO A 10 -10.97 -10.98 0.56
CA PRO A 10 -10.27 -11.35 1.79
C PRO A 10 -9.16 -12.35 1.47
N GLY A 11 -8.01 -12.22 2.13
CA GLY A 11 -6.88 -13.13 1.97
C GLY A 11 -5.64 -12.62 2.66
N TYR A 12 -4.62 -13.47 2.77
CA TYR A 12 -3.35 -13.10 3.37
C TYR A 12 -2.47 -12.31 2.39
N GLY A 13 -1.51 -11.55 2.93
CA GLY A 13 -0.63 -10.70 2.13
C GLY A 13 0.24 -11.51 1.16
N GLU A 14 0.79 -12.62 1.62
CA GLU A 14 1.65 -13.52 0.84
C GLU A 14 0.91 -14.29 -0.27
N THR A 15 -0.42 -14.33 -0.24
CA THR A 15 -1.24 -14.98 -1.27
C THR A 15 -2.00 -13.94 -2.10
N ALA A 16 -3.07 -13.38 -1.56
CA ALA A 16 -3.93 -12.43 -2.27
C ALA A 16 -3.18 -11.12 -2.59
N GLY A 17 -2.43 -10.58 -1.63
CA GLY A 17 -1.68 -9.33 -1.82
C GLY A 17 -0.54 -9.47 -2.84
N ALA A 18 0.23 -10.56 -2.76
CA ALA A 18 1.30 -10.86 -3.71
C ALA A 18 0.76 -11.05 -5.12
N ALA A 19 -0.34 -11.80 -5.28
CA ALA A 19 -0.99 -11.99 -6.57
C ALA A 19 -1.43 -10.64 -7.18
N LEU A 20 -2.09 -9.78 -6.40
CA LEU A 20 -2.55 -8.47 -6.88
C LEU A 20 -1.38 -7.53 -7.23
N SER A 21 -0.33 -7.51 -6.42
CA SER A 21 0.80 -6.60 -6.64
C SER A 21 1.63 -6.94 -7.88
N GLN A 22 1.65 -8.21 -8.27
CA GLN A 22 2.35 -8.71 -9.47
C GLN A 22 1.46 -8.77 -10.71
N HIS A 23 0.13 -8.80 -10.56
CA HIS A 23 -0.81 -9.05 -11.66
C HIS A 23 -0.61 -8.06 -12.82
N PRO A 24 -0.42 -8.52 -14.08
CA PRO A 24 -0.08 -7.64 -15.21
C PRO A 24 -1.14 -6.55 -15.44
N ASP A 25 -2.42 -6.86 -15.24
CA ASP A 25 -3.52 -5.92 -15.51
C ASP A 25 -3.75 -4.86 -14.43
N VAL A 26 -3.15 -4.99 -13.24
CA VAL A 26 -3.26 -3.97 -12.19
C VAL A 26 -2.38 -2.78 -12.56
N ARG A 27 -2.96 -1.59 -12.71
CA ARG A 27 -2.24 -0.39 -13.15
C ARG A 27 -1.76 0.50 -12.00
N VAL A 28 -2.49 0.50 -10.90
CA VAL A 28 -2.22 1.33 -9.72
C VAL A 28 -2.36 0.49 -8.47
N ILE A 29 -1.42 0.65 -7.53
CA ILE A 29 -1.52 0.07 -6.18
C ILE A 29 -1.52 1.20 -5.17
N SER A 30 -2.49 1.18 -4.26
CA SER A 30 -2.53 2.05 -3.09
C SER A 30 -2.44 1.16 -1.86
N PHE A 31 -1.39 1.35 -1.05
CA PHE A 31 -1.13 0.54 0.13
C PHE A 31 -0.88 1.41 1.36
N THR A 32 -1.46 0.99 2.47
CA THR A 32 -1.22 1.54 3.80
C THR A 32 -0.85 0.39 4.73
N GLY A 33 0.29 0.48 5.40
CA GLY A 33 0.79 -0.58 6.27
C GLY A 33 2.22 -0.32 6.71
N SER A 34 2.99 -1.38 6.97
CA SER A 34 4.37 -1.26 7.40
C SER A 34 5.31 -0.94 6.24
N THR A 35 6.43 -0.25 6.54
CA THR A 35 7.52 0.01 5.58
C THR A 35 8.04 -1.27 4.94
N GLU A 36 8.21 -2.34 5.72
CA GLU A 36 8.72 -3.63 5.24
C GLU A 36 7.83 -4.20 4.13
N VAL A 37 6.51 -4.24 4.34
CA VAL A 37 5.58 -4.74 3.32
C VAL A 37 5.46 -3.77 2.14
N GLY A 38 5.53 -2.46 2.40
CA GLY A 38 5.57 -1.44 1.35
C GLY A 38 6.72 -1.64 0.35
N GLN A 39 7.91 -2.01 0.84
CA GLN A 39 9.08 -2.32 0.01
C GLN A 39 8.85 -3.56 -0.87
N LEU A 40 8.22 -4.60 -0.31
CA LEU A 40 7.85 -5.80 -1.07
C LEU A 40 6.88 -5.47 -2.21
N ILE A 41 5.86 -4.65 -1.92
CA ILE A 41 4.88 -4.20 -2.91
C ILE A 41 5.54 -3.36 -4.00
N MET A 42 6.42 -2.42 -3.64
CA MET A 42 7.14 -1.59 -4.60
C MET A 42 8.04 -2.43 -5.52
N THR A 43 8.70 -3.44 -4.96
CA THR A 43 9.54 -4.38 -5.72
C THR A 43 8.70 -5.18 -6.72
N ALA A 44 7.56 -5.72 -6.28
CA ALA A 44 6.63 -6.45 -7.16
C ALA A 44 6.07 -5.55 -8.27
N ALA A 45 5.69 -4.32 -7.93
CA ALA A 45 5.14 -3.33 -8.86
C ALA A 45 6.13 -2.90 -9.96
N ALA A 46 7.43 -2.94 -9.68
CA ALA A 46 8.47 -2.55 -10.63
C ALA A 46 8.49 -3.43 -11.89
N THR A 47 8.13 -4.70 -11.78
CA THR A 47 8.10 -5.66 -12.91
C THR A 47 7.23 -5.19 -14.08
N ASN A 48 6.20 -4.39 -13.79
CA ASN A 48 5.23 -3.88 -14.76
C ASN A 48 5.06 -2.36 -14.69
N ILE A 49 6.01 -1.64 -14.07
CA ILE A 49 6.05 -0.18 -13.91
C ILE A 49 4.69 0.37 -13.43
N LYS A 50 4.13 -0.24 -12.39
CA LYS A 50 2.84 0.19 -11.84
C LYS A 50 3.01 1.50 -11.08
N HIS A 51 1.97 2.34 -11.10
CA HIS A 51 1.95 3.51 -10.22
C HIS A 51 1.64 3.05 -8.79
N VAL A 52 2.45 3.46 -7.82
CA VAL A 52 2.31 3.04 -6.41
C VAL A 52 2.16 4.25 -5.51
N LYS A 53 1.18 4.19 -4.60
CA LYS A 53 1.05 5.09 -3.45
C LYS A 53 1.24 4.28 -2.17
N LEU A 54 2.17 4.72 -1.32
CA LEU A 54 2.56 4.02 -0.11
C LEU A 54 2.44 4.96 1.10
N GLU A 55 1.70 4.52 2.11
CA GLU A 55 1.64 5.15 3.43
C GLU A 55 2.20 4.15 4.46
N LEU A 56 3.41 4.39 4.94
CA LEU A 56 4.28 3.35 5.54
C LEU A 56 4.48 3.48 7.06
N GLY A 57 3.45 3.98 7.73
CA GLY A 57 3.53 4.36 9.12
C GLY A 57 4.18 5.73 9.31
N ASP A 58 3.98 6.28 10.50
CA ASP A 58 4.46 7.60 10.86
C ASP A 58 5.07 7.56 12.25
N LYS A 59 6.01 8.46 12.49
CA LYS A 59 6.50 8.79 13.83
C LYS A 59 6.39 10.29 13.98
N SER A 60 5.16 10.76 14.16
CA SER A 60 4.83 12.18 14.24
C SER A 60 5.32 12.74 15.58
N PRO A 61 6.38 13.57 15.60
CA PRO A 61 6.84 14.17 16.84
C PRO A 61 5.85 15.25 17.29
N LEU A 62 5.63 15.33 18.60
CA LEU A 62 4.97 16.46 19.22
C LEU A 62 6.03 17.28 19.97
N ILE A 63 6.21 18.54 19.55
CA ILE A 63 7.20 19.45 20.15
C ILE A 63 6.43 20.49 20.95
N ILE A 64 6.66 20.51 22.27
CA ILE A 64 6.02 21.44 23.21
C ILE A 64 7.13 22.32 23.80
N PHE A 65 7.00 23.63 23.65
CA PHE A 65 7.94 24.61 24.18
C PHE A 65 7.64 24.90 25.66
N ALA A 66 8.62 25.44 26.37
CA ALA A 66 8.51 25.71 27.82
C ALA A 66 7.45 26.78 28.17
N ASP A 67 7.03 27.58 27.19
CA ASP A 67 6.03 28.64 27.27
C ASP A 67 4.73 28.28 26.54
N ALA A 68 4.53 27.00 26.20
CA ALA A 68 3.22 26.54 25.74
C ALA A 68 2.18 26.77 26.84
N ASP A 69 0.99 27.24 26.42
CA ASP A 69 -0.18 27.56 27.28
C ASP A 69 -0.56 26.43 28.24
#